data_AF-A0A959T3N2-F1
#
_entry.id   AF-A0A959T3N2-F1
#
_cell.length_a   1.000
_cell.length_b   1.000
_cell.length_c   1.000
_cell.angle_alpha   90.00
_cell.angle_beta   90.00
_cell.angle_gamma   90.00
#
_symmetry.space_group_name_H-M   'P 1'
#
loop_
_entity.id
_entity.type
_entity.pdbx_description
1 polymer ?
#
loop_
_entity_poly.entity_id
_entity_poly.type
_entity_poly.pdbx_seq_one_letter_code
_entity_poly.pdbx_strand_id
1 'polypeptide(L)'
;MLHSELVNGHGAFTFEVDRVARTQGPGIELHADRLHTGADRWDWEGDGITYQFLREKAGVRQNFIVHAPPAGHGRLEVTLRLTTRLRPVLGRSGEMLLLDPEADEVVLSYAGLQVWDANGKDLEAGMELESLGGSQWRVVLATELGDAAFPVTIDPISTSPNTLLYANWQAGTGYYGFSVSTAGDLNGDGYSDVVIGAPTTDFGQFEEGVAFVYYGRSGGIIGSPNVPDVTLQMDRANSEFGYSVSMAGDVNGDGYSDVVIGETHPFRGG
;
A
#
# COMPACT_ATOMS: atom_id res chain seq x y z
N MET A 1 25.22 -0.96 -11.49
CA MET A 1 23.75 -0.91 -11.53
C MET A 1 23.23 -1.73 -10.35
N LEU A 2 22.56 -1.06 -9.42
CA LEU A 2 21.93 -1.67 -8.24
C LEU A 2 20.60 -2.28 -8.66
N HIS A 3 20.50 -3.61 -8.50
CA HIS A 3 19.38 -4.42 -8.90
C HIS A 3 18.68 -4.94 -7.65
N SER A 4 17.38 -4.70 -7.54
CA SER A 4 16.55 -5.32 -6.52
C SER A 4 15.46 -6.15 -7.19
N GLU A 5 15.52 -7.47 -6.97
CA GLU A 5 14.52 -8.43 -7.40
C GLU A 5 13.71 -8.86 -6.19
N LEU A 6 12.41 -8.60 -6.23
CA LEU A 6 11.45 -9.19 -5.30
C LEU A 6 10.68 -10.25 -6.07
N VAL A 7 10.83 -11.49 -5.63
CA VAL A 7 10.09 -12.64 -6.17
C VAL A 7 9.03 -13.03 -5.16
N ASN A 8 7.77 -12.99 -5.56
CA ASN A 8 6.68 -13.60 -4.81
C ASN A 8 5.94 -14.63 -5.68
N GLY A 9 4.95 -15.33 -5.11
CA GLY A 9 4.16 -16.34 -5.81
C GLY A 9 3.39 -15.83 -7.05
N HIS A 10 3.37 -14.52 -7.28
CA HIS A 10 2.69 -13.85 -8.39
C HIS A 10 3.66 -13.31 -9.47
N GLY A 11 4.97 -13.53 -9.32
CA GLY A 11 5.99 -13.18 -10.30
C GLY A 11 7.18 -12.41 -9.72
N ALA A 12 8.14 -12.12 -10.60
CA ALA A 12 9.28 -11.27 -10.28
C ALA A 12 9.03 -9.86 -10.84
N PHE A 13 9.27 -8.85 -10.01
CA PHE A 13 9.41 -7.47 -10.47
C PHE A 13 10.77 -6.93 -10.06
N THR A 14 11.33 -6.08 -10.91
CA THR A 14 12.64 -5.50 -10.68
C THR A 14 12.52 -3.99 -10.61
N PHE A 15 13.07 -3.43 -9.53
CA PHE A 15 13.36 -2.01 -9.43
C PHE A 15 14.86 -1.84 -9.65
N GLU A 16 15.18 -1.02 -10.64
CA GLU A 16 16.53 -0.58 -10.95
C GLU A 16 16.59 0.93 -10.84
N VAL A 17 17.53 1.44 -10.08
CA VAL A 17 17.73 2.88 -10.00
C VAL A 17 18.41 3.32 -11.30
N ASP A 18 17.69 4.08 -12.12
CA ASP A 18 18.09 4.48 -13.48
C ASP A 18 18.91 5.77 -13.42
N ARG A 19 18.53 6.73 -12.56
CA ARG A 19 19.16 8.05 -12.47
C ARG A 19 18.86 8.76 -11.16
N VAL A 20 19.83 9.49 -10.62
CA VAL A 20 19.60 10.49 -9.56
C VAL A 20 20.13 11.84 -10.05
N ALA A 21 19.28 12.87 -10.09
CA ALA A 21 19.66 14.14 -10.71
C ALA A 21 18.80 15.30 -10.23
N ARG A 22 19.23 16.52 -10.59
CA ARG A 22 18.31 17.64 -10.73
C ARG A 22 17.58 17.50 -12.07
N THR A 23 16.31 17.92 -12.17
CA THR A 23 15.53 17.84 -13.42
C THR A 23 16.29 18.41 -14.62
N GLN A 24 16.99 19.54 -14.43
CA GLN A 24 17.86 20.18 -15.42
C GLN A 24 19.34 20.02 -15.05
N GLY A 25 19.79 18.77 -14.88
CA GLY A 25 21.17 18.46 -14.53
C GLY A 25 21.63 17.10 -15.07
N PRO A 26 22.95 16.87 -15.17
CA PRO A 26 23.47 15.55 -15.50
C PRO A 26 23.04 14.53 -14.44
N GLY A 27 22.78 13.30 -14.88
CA GLY A 27 22.51 12.19 -13.96
C GLY A 27 23.77 11.77 -13.21
N ILE A 28 23.60 11.43 -11.94
CA ILE A 28 24.53 10.58 -11.22
C ILE A 28 24.27 9.16 -11.73
N GLU A 29 25.20 8.63 -12.53
CA GLU A 29 25.22 7.20 -12.85
C GLU A 29 25.62 6.44 -11.60
N LEU A 30 24.92 5.35 -11.29
CA LEU A 30 25.10 4.65 -10.02
C LEU A 30 26.08 3.49 -10.17
N HIS A 31 27.30 3.71 -9.70
CA HIS A 31 28.26 2.66 -9.44
C HIS A 31 28.23 2.34 -7.94
N ALA A 32 27.79 1.13 -7.60
CA ALA A 32 27.84 0.69 -6.21
C ALA A 32 29.31 0.41 -5.87
N ASP A 33 29.96 1.34 -5.17
CA ASP A 33 31.38 1.25 -4.86
C ASP A 33 31.63 0.42 -3.59
N ARG A 34 30.64 0.40 -2.68
CA ARG A 34 30.78 -0.25 -1.37
C ARG A 34 29.45 -0.75 -0.85
N LEU A 35 29.46 -1.97 -0.30
CA LEU A 35 28.34 -2.58 0.42
C LEU A 35 28.67 -2.69 1.90
N HIS A 36 27.80 -2.15 2.76
CA HIS A 36 27.83 -2.37 4.21
C HIS A 36 26.61 -3.19 4.61
N THR A 37 26.82 -4.28 5.36
CA THR A 37 25.75 -5.17 5.78
C THR A 37 25.69 -5.31 7.29
N GLY A 38 24.46 -5.41 7.81
CA GLY A 38 24.12 -5.76 9.19
C GLY A 38 22.94 -6.73 9.20
N ALA A 39 22.48 -7.12 10.39
CA ALA A 39 21.38 -8.10 10.53
C ALA A 39 20.07 -7.63 9.87
N ASP A 40 19.79 -6.33 9.97
CA ASP A 40 18.53 -5.71 9.50
C ASP A 40 18.78 -4.53 8.54
N ARG A 41 20.01 -4.37 8.03
CA ARG A 41 20.40 -3.20 7.23
C ARG A 41 21.37 -3.58 6.13
N TRP A 42 21.12 -3.06 4.93
CA TRP A 42 22.03 -3.15 3.80
C TRP A 42 22.16 -1.77 3.16
N ASP A 43 23.39 -1.26 3.11
CA ASP A 43 23.68 0.03 2.47
C ASP A 43 24.61 -0.20 1.29
N TRP A 44 24.29 0.41 0.16
CA TRP A 44 25.19 0.58 -0.97
C TRP A 44 25.52 2.05 -1.11
N GLU A 45 26.81 2.37 -1.09
CA GLU A 45 27.32 3.73 -1.19
C GLU A 45 28.17 3.86 -2.45
N GLY A 46 27.98 4.96 -3.17
CA GLY A 46 28.74 5.31 -4.37
C GLY A 46 28.27 6.64 -4.94
N ASP A 47 29.16 7.36 -5.63
CA ASP A 47 28.84 8.58 -6.38
C ASP A 47 28.05 9.66 -5.61
N GLY A 48 28.26 9.78 -4.29
CA GLY A 48 27.59 10.79 -3.45
C GLY A 48 26.16 10.44 -3.03
N ILE A 49 25.74 9.18 -3.17
CA ILE A 49 24.46 8.66 -2.68
C ILE A 49 24.65 7.37 -1.88
N THR A 50 23.83 7.19 -0.84
CA THR A 50 23.62 5.90 -0.19
C THR A 50 22.22 5.39 -0.48
N TYR A 51 22.16 4.16 -0.98
CA TYR A 51 20.95 3.39 -1.09
C TYR A 51 20.87 2.41 0.07
N GLN A 52 19.77 2.44 0.82
CA GLN A 52 19.68 1.69 2.07
C GLN A 52 18.38 0.88 2.13
N PHE A 53 18.51 -0.41 2.45
CA PHE A 53 17.39 -1.24 2.86
C PHE A 53 17.44 -1.47 4.36
N LEU A 54 16.32 -1.25 5.04
CA LEU A 54 16.13 -1.55 6.46
C LEU A 54 15.00 -2.56 6.60
N ARG A 55 15.25 -3.66 7.31
CA ARG A 55 14.18 -4.57 7.74
C ARG A 55 13.51 -3.98 8.97
N GLU A 56 12.23 -3.71 8.86
CA GLU A 56 11.38 -3.27 9.95
C GLU A 56 10.24 -4.27 10.18
N LYS A 57 9.55 -4.20 11.33
CA LYS A 57 8.36 -5.04 11.57
C LYS A 57 7.28 -4.82 10.52
N ALA A 58 7.22 -3.63 9.93
CA ALA A 58 6.25 -3.24 8.92
C ALA A 58 6.64 -3.64 7.49
N GLY A 59 7.86 -4.18 7.27
CA GLY A 59 8.33 -4.56 5.93
C GLY A 59 9.79 -4.18 5.68
N VAL A 60 10.13 -3.94 4.42
CA VAL A 60 11.46 -3.46 4.02
C VAL A 60 11.36 -2.01 3.63
N ARG A 61 12.02 -1.13 4.38
CA ARG A 61 12.13 0.28 4.04
C ARG A 61 13.30 0.51 3.10
N GLN A 62 13.13 1.39 2.13
CA GLN A 62 14.11 1.68 1.09
C GLN A 62 14.40 3.19 1.10
N ASN A 63 15.61 3.57 1.50
CA ASN A 63 16.04 4.96 1.56
C ASN A 63 17.01 5.29 0.41
N PHE A 64 16.89 6.50 -0.10
CA PHE A 64 17.87 7.15 -0.96
C PHE A 64 18.42 8.38 -0.24
N ILE A 65 19.66 8.32 0.19
CA ILE A 65 20.34 9.38 0.96
C ILE A 65 21.31 10.09 0.02
N VAL A 66 20.95 11.27 -0.44
CA VAL A 66 21.79 12.09 -1.33
C VAL A 66 22.68 12.95 -0.44
N HIS A 67 24.01 12.77 -0.51
CA HIS A 67 24.97 13.40 0.41
C HIS A 67 25.36 14.83 0.06
N ALA A 68 25.18 15.23 -1.20
CA ALA A 68 25.48 16.56 -1.69
C ALA A 68 24.51 16.94 -2.82
N PRO A 69 24.22 18.23 -3.03
CA PRO A 69 23.33 18.66 -4.10
C PRO A 69 23.88 18.22 -5.46
N PRO A 70 23.12 17.44 -6.26
CA PRO A 70 23.55 17.11 -7.61
C PRO A 70 23.63 18.38 -8.48
N ALA A 71 24.49 18.38 -9.49
CA ALA A 71 24.64 19.50 -10.39
C ALA A 71 23.32 19.82 -11.13
N GLY A 72 23.10 21.10 -11.47
CA GLY A 72 21.94 21.57 -12.21
C GLY A 72 20.86 22.24 -11.36
N HIS A 73 19.68 22.45 -11.96
CA HIS A 73 18.55 23.18 -11.37
C HIS A 73 17.24 22.37 -11.44
N GLY A 74 16.20 22.81 -10.73
CA GLY A 74 14.88 22.16 -10.70
C GLY A 74 14.58 21.46 -9.37
N ARG A 75 13.85 20.35 -9.41
CA ARG A 75 13.64 19.44 -8.28
C ARG A 75 14.75 18.39 -8.25
N LEU A 76 15.01 17.80 -7.09
CA LEU A 76 15.80 16.59 -6.98
C LEU A 76 14.91 15.41 -7.37
N GLU A 77 15.39 14.54 -8.25
CA GLU A 77 14.69 13.36 -8.77
C GLU A 77 15.53 12.10 -8.56
N VAL A 78 14.89 11.07 -8.03
CA VAL A 78 15.36 9.68 -8.07
C VAL A 78 14.45 8.93 -9.04
N THR A 79 15.01 8.57 -10.21
CA THR A 79 14.30 7.81 -11.25
C THR A 79 14.59 6.33 -11.08
N LEU A 80 13.52 5.56 -10.94
CA LEU A 80 13.55 4.10 -10.93
C LEU A 80 12.95 3.58 -12.24
N ARG A 81 13.62 2.59 -12.82
CA ARG A 81 13.07 1.73 -13.86
C ARG A 81 12.42 0.53 -13.19
N LEU A 82 11.12 0.39 -13.41
CA LEU A 82 10.34 -0.75 -12.95
C LEU A 82 10.06 -1.66 -14.15
N THR A 83 10.49 -2.91 -14.08
CA THR A 83 10.08 -3.95 -15.04
C THR A 83 9.17 -4.95 -14.34
N THR A 84 7.92 -5.07 -14.79
CA THR A 84 6.92 -5.93 -14.16
C THR A 84 5.81 -6.36 -15.13
N ARG A 85 5.23 -7.54 -14.86
CA ARG A 85 3.98 -7.98 -15.50
C ARG A 85 2.73 -7.46 -14.78
N LEU A 86 2.91 -7.00 -13.54
CA LEU A 86 1.86 -6.36 -12.75
C LEU A 86 1.50 -5.02 -13.39
N ARG A 87 0.30 -4.51 -13.10
CA ARG A 87 -0.17 -3.20 -13.52
C ARG A 87 0.09 -2.18 -12.41
N PRO A 88 1.07 -1.26 -12.56
CA PRO A 88 1.29 -0.19 -11.61
C PRO A 88 0.19 0.87 -11.76
N VAL A 89 -0.36 1.32 -10.64
CA VAL A 89 -1.36 2.39 -10.56
C VAL A 89 -0.95 3.36 -9.48
N LEU A 90 -0.86 4.65 -9.82
CA LEU A 90 -0.63 5.71 -8.84
C LEU A 90 -1.99 6.16 -8.26
N GLY A 91 -2.16 5.98 -6.96
CA GLY A 91 -3.33 6.38 -6.20
C GLY A 91 -3.36 7.89 -5.92
N ARG A 92 -4.51 8.38 -5.45
CA ARG A 92 -4.72 9.82 -5.20
C ARG A 92 -3.96 10.35 -4.00
N SER A 93 -3.54 9.48 -3.08
CA SER A 93 -2.75 9.81 -1.89
C SER A 93 -1.24 9.68 -2.09
N GLY A 94 -0.78 9.44 -3.33
CA GLY A 94 0.64 9.39 -3.68
C GLY A 94 1.30 8.02 -3.49
N GLU A 95 0.52 6.99 -3.19
CA GLU A 95 0.94 5.58 -3.20
C GLU A 95 0.88 4.99 -4.61
N MET A 96 1.83 4.12 -4.94
CA MET A 96 1.79 3.28 -6.13
C MET A 96 1.44 1.84 -5.74
N LEU A 97 0.42 1.28 -6.38
CA LEU A 97 -0.01 -0.10 -6.21
C LEU A 97 0.44 -0.94 -7.41
N LEU A 98 1.01 -2.12 -7.19
CA LEU A 98 1.26 -3.11 -8.23
C LEU A 98 0.13 -4.14 -8.19
N LEU A 99 -0.73 -4.13 -9.21
CA LEU A 99 -1.89 -5.01 -9.31
C LEU A 99 -1.58 -6.23 -10.17
N ASP A 100 -2.00 -7.42 -9.76
CA ASP A 100 -2.09 -8.58 -10.63
C ASP A 100 -3.22 -8.35 -11.65
N PRO A 101 -2.93 -8.29 -12.96
CA PRO A 101 -3.94 -8.03 -13.98
C PRO A 101 -4.90 -9.21 -14.19
N GLU A 102 -4.54 -10.42 -13.77
CA GLU A 102 -5.37 -11.62 -13.93
C GLU A 102 -6.24 -11.87 -12.70
N ALA A 103 -5.70 -11.64 -11.50
CA ALA A 103 -6.41 -11.84 -10.24
C ALA A 103 -7.15 -10.59 -9.73
N ASP A 104 -6.88 -9.41 -10.31
CA ASP A 104 -7.34 -8.11 -9.81
C ASP A 104 -7.07 -8.01 -8.30
N GLU A 105 -5.81 -8.24 -7.90
CA GLU A 105 -5.27 -8.25 -6.54
C GLU A 105 -4.11 -7.25 -6.41
N VAL A 106 -4.00 -6.53 -5.28
CA VAL A 106 -2.79 -5.74 -4.99
C VAL A 106 -1.69 -6.65 -4.46
N VAL A 107 -0.60 -6.73 -5.21
CA VAL A 107 0.56 -7.57 -4.92
C VAL A 107 1.63 -6.80 -4.13
N LEU A 108 1.71 -5.48 -4.32
CA LEU A 108 2.64 -4.61 -3.61
C LEU A 108 2.05 -3.19 -3.50
N SER A 109 2.31 -2.52 -2.37
CA SER A 109 2.17 -1.07 -2.25
C SER A 109 3.55 -0.43 -2.08
N TYR A 110 3.75 0.68 -2.78
CA TYR A 110 4.91 1.55 -2.65
C TYR A 110 4.39 2.92 -2.26
N ALA A 111 4.42 3.22 -0.97
CA ALA A 111 3.64 4.28 -0.36
C ALA A 111 4.51 5.15 0.56
N GLY A 112 3.86 5.98 1.38
CA GLY A 112 4.49 6.63 2.54
C GLY A 112 5.75 7.42 2.22
N LEU A 113 5.84 7.96 0.99
CA LEU A 113 6.99 8.72 0.55
C LEU A 113 7.15 9.94 1.45
N GLN A 114 8.28 9.99 2.15
CA GLN A 114 8.70 11.11 2.97
C GLN A 114 10.07 11.58 2.50
N VAL A 115 10.30 12.89 2.63
CA VAL A 115 11.59 13.49 2.31
C VAL A 115 11.95 14.45 3.41
N TRP A 116 13.17 14.36 3.92
CA TRP A 116 13.70 15.29 4.92
C TRP A 116 15.17 15.63 4.68
N ASP A 117 15.57 16.79 5.17
CA ASP A 117 16.94 17.30 5.09
C ASP A 117 17.79 16.88 6.32
N ALA A 118 19.06 17.26 6.34
CA ALA A 118 20.01 16.90 7.41
C ALA A 118 19.64 17.42 8.80
N ASN A 119 18.80 18.46 8.88
CA ASN A 119 18.30 19.03 10.12
C ASN A 119 16.96 18.41 10.55
N GLY A 120 16.42 17.47 9.77
CA GLY A 120 15.11 16.88 9.97
C GLY A 120 13.96 17.79 9.51
N LYS A 121 14.22 18.76 8.63
CA LYS A 121 13.16 19.56 8.00
C LYS A 121 12.47 18.71 6.93
N ASP A 122 11.16 18.53 7.07
CA ASP A 122 10.35 17.89 6.02
C ASP A 122 10.35 18.73 4.74
N LEU A 123 10.54 18.05 3.61
CA LEU A 123 10.49 18.60 2.27
C LEU A 123 9.27 18.06 1.52
N GLU A 124 8.82 18.79 0.50
CA GLU A 124 7.73 18.32 -0.35
C GLU A 124 8.14 17.02 -1.05
N ALA A 125 7.24 16.04 -1.05
CA ALA A 125 7.46 14.71 -1.59
C ALA A 125 6.45 14.41 -2.68
N GLY A 126 6.94 14.03 -3.87
CA GLY A 126 6.11 13.68 -5.02
C GLY A 126 6.52 12.36 -5.63
N MET A 127 5.54 11.59 -6.10
CA MET A 127 5.75 10.39 -6.90
C MET A 127 5.06 10.56 -8.26
N GLU A 128 5.80 10.32 -9.33
CA GLU A 128 5.27 10.32 -10.70
C GLU A 128 5.48 8.92 -11.31
N LEU A 129 4.51 8.48 -12.12
CA LEU A 129 4.52 7.18 -12.78
C LEU A 129 4.27 7.37 -14.28
N GLU A 130 5.15 6.83 -15.11
CA GLU A 130 5.07 6.89 -16.58
C GLU A 130 5.23 5.49 -17.18
N SER A 131 4.34 5.12 -18.11
CA SER A 131 4.48 3.88 -18.87
C SER A 131 5.50 4.08 -20.00
N LEU A 132 6.50 3.22 -20.08
CA LEU A 132 7.47 3.19 -21.19
C LEU A 132 7.09 2.18 -22.29
N GLY A 133 5.95 1.49 -22.12
CA GLY A 133 5.46 0.44 -23.01
C GLY A 133 5.81 -0.97 -22.54
N GLY A 134 4.92 -1.92 -22.85
CA GLY A 134 5.05 -3.31 -22.43
C GLY A 134 5.08 -3.45 -20.91
N SER A 135 6.10 -4.13 -20.41
CA SER A 135 6.33 -4.36 -18.97
C SER A 135 7.22 -3.30 -18.31
N GLN A 136 7.55 -2.21 -19.01
CA GLN A 136 8.50 -1.20 -18.52
C GLN A 136 7.79 0.08 -18.08
N TRP A 137 8.20 0.57 -16.92
CA TRP A 137 7.66 1.75 -16.26
C TRP A 137 8.80 2.60 -15.71
N ARG A 138 8.57 3.91 -15.67
CA ARG A 138 9.43 4.87 -14.98
C ARG A 138 8.68 5.38 -13.76
N VAL A 139 9.31 5.23 -12.59
CA VAL A 139 8.86 5.82 -11.33
C VAL A 139 9.81 6.96 -11.00
N VAL A 140 9.29 8.15 -10.71
CA VAL A 140 10.11 9.31 -10.33
C VAL A 140 9.71 9.71 -8.91
N LEU A 141 10.67 9.65 -7.99
CA LEU A 141 10.54 10.22 -6.65
C LEU A 141 11.16 11.60 -6.68
N ALA A 142 10.41 12.62 -6.30
CA ALA A 142 10.82 14.00 -6.48
C ALA A 142 10.62 14.85 -5.24
N THR A 143 11.49 15.84 -5.07
CA THR A 143 11.41 16.84 -4.00
C THR A 143 11.98 18.19 -4.42
N GLU A 144 11.36 19.27 -3.94
CA GLU A 144 11.87 20.62 -4.09
C GLU A 144 12.91 20.91 -3.00
N LEU A 145 14.16 21.21 -3.42
CA LEU A 145 15.26 21.37 -2.47
C LEU A 145 15.23 22.69 -1.69
N GLY A 146 14.83 23.81 -2.32
CA GLY A 146 14.88 25.12 -1.67
C GLY A 146 16.23 25.41 -0.97
N ASP A 147 16.18 25.60 0.34
CA ASP A 147 17.29 25.82 1.27
C ASP A 147 17.72 24.56 2.06
N ALA A 148 17.32 23.37 1.63
CA ALA A 148 17.56 22.10 2.32
C ALA A 148 19.05 21.86 2.62
N ALA A 149 19.33 21.42 3.84
CA ALA A 149 20.65 20.96 4.24
C ALA A 149 20.89 19.50 3.81
N PHE A 150 22.09 19.21 3.30
CA PHE A 150 22.47 17.86 2.91
C PHE A 150 23.15 17.10 4.06
N PRO A 151 22.94 15.77 4.19
CA PRO A 151 22.23 14.89 3.26
C PRO A 151 20.71 15.07 3.24
N VAL A 152 20.11 14.90 2.06
CA VAL A 152 18.65 14.80 1.89
C VAL A 152 18.28 13.32 1.77
N THR A 153 17.34 12.87 2.59
CA THR A 153 16.84 11.49 2.55
C THR A 153 15.49 11.47 1.86
N ILE A 154 15.37 10.66 0.82
CA ILE A 154 14.10 10.32 0.15
C ILE A 154 13.77 8.89 0.54
N ASP A 155 12.63 8.72 1.18
CA ASP A 155 12.21 7.48 1.80
C ASP A 155 10.79 7.11 1.36
N PRO A 156 10.66 6.34 0.28
CA PRO A 156 9.46 5.59 0.02
C PRO A 156 9.33 4.43 1.01
N ILE A 157 8.20 4.38 1.72
CA ILE A 157 7.83 3.17 2.45
C ILE A 157 7.40 2.09 1.44
N SER A 158 8.31 1.16 1.16
CA SER A 158 7.97 -0.08 0.45
C SER A 158 7.38 -1.07 1.46
N THR A 159 6.20 -0.76 1.99
CA THR A 159 5.44 -1.78 2.72
C THR A 159 4.68 -2.59 1.69
N SER A 160 5.03 -3.85 1.48
CA SER A 160 3.99 -4.81 1.13
C SER A 160 2.96 -4.74 2.27
N PRO A 161 1.75 -4.19 2.10
CA PRO A 161 0.71 -4.48 3.07
C PRO A 161 0.57 -6.01 3.08
N ASN A 162 0.47 -6.63 4.26
CA ASN A 162 0.22 -8.08 4.30
C ASN A 162 -1.08 -8.43 3.54
N THR A 163 -2.04 -7.49 3.51
CA THR A 163 -3.28 -7.56 2.72
C THR A 163 -3.82 -6.14 2.45
N LEU A 164 -4.33 -5.87 1.25
CA LEU A 164 -5.23 -4.73 0.98
C LEU A 164 -6.61 -5.27 0.65
N LEU A 165 -7.68 -4.78 1.29
CA LEU A 165 -9.05 -5.21 1.04
C LEU A 165 -9.83 -4.12 0.29
N TYR A 166 -10.50 -4.49 -0.80
CA TYR A 166 -11.31 -3.57 -1.61
C TYR A 166 -12.43 -4.31 -2.32
N ALA A 167 -13.52 -3.61 -2.63
CA ALA A 167 -14.63 -4.18 -3.40
C ALA A 167 -14.41 -4.03 -4.92
N ASN A 168 -14.68 -5.09 -5.70
CA ASN A 168 -14.73 -5.03 -7.18
C ASN A 168 -16.06 -5.52 -7.79
N TRP A 169 -17.13 -5.55 -7.01
CA TRP A 169 -18.43 -6.06 -7.46
C TRP A 169 -19.24 -5.01 -8.23
N GLN A 170 -19.96 -5.47 -9.27
CA GLN A 170 -20.86 -4.70 -10.14
C GLN A 170 -22.13 -4.15 -9.44
N ALA A 171 -22.05 -3.77 -8.18
CA ALA A 171 -23.06 -2.99 -7.49
C ALA A 171 -22.43 -1.68 -7.03
N GLY A 172 -22.99 -0.55 -7.48
CA GLY A 172 -22.42 0.77 -7.27
C GLY A 172 -22.04 1.03 -5.81
N THR A 173 -20.73 1.23 -5.58
CA THR A 173 -20.08 1.97 -4.49
C THR A 173 -20.91 2.21 -3.22
N GLY A 174 -21.30 1.14 -2.55
CA GLY A 174 -21.97 1.22 -1.27
C GLY A 174 -21.02 1.46 -0.11
N TYR A 175 -20.32 2.59 -0.06
CA TYR A 175 -19.30 2.95 0.96
C TYR A 175 -18.55 1.74 1.59
N TYR A 176 -17.95 0.87 0.77
CA TYR A 176 -17.14 -0.23 1.31
C TYR A 176 -16.02 0.35 2.20
N GLY A 177 -15.87 -0.19 3.40
CA GLY A 177 -14.95 0.38 4.39
C GLY A 177 -15.54 1.53 5.21
N PHE A 178 -16.86 1.77 5.14
CA PHE A 178 -17.54 2.79 5.95
C PHE A 178 -17.35 2.53 7.45
N SER A 179 -17.43 1.27 7.85
CA SER A 179 -17.13 0.83 9.20
C SER A 179 -16.22 -0.40 9.15
N VAL A 180 -15.21 -0.46 10.01
CA VAL A 180 -14.22 -1.55 10.06
C VAL A 180 -13.91 -1.88 11.50
N SER A 181 -13.84 -3.17 11.83
CA SER A 181 -13.41 -3.65 13.14
C SER A 181 -12.62 -4.95 12.99
N THR A 182 -11.75 -5.25 13.96
CA THR A 182 -11.35 -6.64 14.20
C THR A 182 -12.60 -7.44 14.56
N ALA A 183 -12.69 -8.70 14.14
CA ALA A 183 -13.82 -9.58 14.43
C ALA A 183 -13.51 -10.64 15.50
N GLY A 184 -12.29 -10.65 16.05
CA GLY A 184 -11.80 -11.75 16.88
C GLY A 184 -11.51 -12.97 16.02
N ASP A 185 -11.48 -14.16 16.60
CA ASP A 185 -11.32 -15.43 15.86
C ASP A 185 -12.70 -16.07 15.67
N LEU A 186 -13.37 -15.80 14.55
CA LEU A 186 -14.73 -16.26 14.26
C LEU A 186 -14.75 -17.73 13.83
N ASN A 187 -13.64 -18.24 13.30
CA ASN A 187 -13.58 -19.58 12.72
C ASN A 187 -12.77 -20.58 13.58
N GLY A 188 -12.19 -20.13 14.69
CA GLY A 188 -11.48 -20.91 15.69
C GLY A 188 -10.11 -21.42 15.23
N ASP A 189 -9.49 -20.75 14.24
CA ASP A 189 -8.21 -21.18 13.68
C ASP A 189 -6.98 -20.59 14.40
N GLY A 190 -7.22 -19.76 15.42
CA GLY A 190 -6.21 -19.10 16.24
C GLY A 190 -5.71 -17.77 15.69
N TYR A 191 -6.27 -17.28 14.58
CA TYR A 191 -5.97 -15.98 14.00
C TYR A 191 -7.17 -15.03 14.12
N SER A 192 -6.90 -13.73 14.29
CA SER A 192 -7.97 -12.74 14.31
C SER A 192 -8.40 -12.34 12.89
N ASP A 193 -9.70 -12.19 12.73
CA ASP A 193 -10.42 -11.87 11.51
C ASP A 193 -10.80 -10.39 11.46
N VAL A 194 -11.31 -9.96 10.31
CA VAL A 194 -11.74 -8.58 10.04
C VAL A 194 -13.17 -8.56 9.53
N VAL A 195 -13.96 -7.59 10.00
CA VAL A 195 -15.30 -7.29 9.49
C VAL A 195 -15.35 -5.88 8.92
N ILE A 196 -15.95 -5.73 7.73
CA ILE A 196 -16.07 -4.48 6.98
C ILE A 196 -17.53 -4.25 6.61
N GLY A 197 -18.08 -3.10 7.01
CA GLY A 197 -19.42 -2.66 6.64
C GLY A 197 -19.46 -1.80 5.37
N ALA A 198 -20.53 -1.95 4.60
CA ALA A 198 -20.77 -1.30 3.32
C ALA A 198 -22.27 -0.91 3.21
N PRO A 199 -22.73 0.10 3.98
CA PRO A 199 -24.14 0.32 4.28
C PRO A 199 -25.03 0.65 3.07
N THR A 200 -24.51 1.29 2.03
CA THR A 200 -25.34 1.66 0.87
C THR A 200 -25.12 0.73 -0.32
N THR A 201 -24.63 -0.49 -0.07
CA THR A 201 -24.40 -1.48 -1.13
C THR A 201 -25.74 -2.07 -1.57
N ASP A 202 -25.99 -2.02 -2.87
CA ASP A 202 -27.09 -2.76 -3.49
C ASP A 202 -26.68 -4.23 -3.68
N PHE A 203 -27.31 -5.17 -3.00
CA PHE A 203 -26.94 -6.60 -3.09
C PHE A 203 -28.14 -7.51 -3.39
N GLY A 204 -28.99 -7.05 -4.30
CA GLY A 204 -30.29 -7.67 -4.60
C GLY A 204 -31.47 -6.76 -4.24
N GLN A 205 -31.26 -5.82 -3.31
CA GLN A 205 -32.18 -4.76 -2.95
C GLN A 205 -31.48 -3.39 -2.96
N PHE A 206 -32.28 -2.32 -3.10
CA PHE A 206 -31.77 -0.94 -3.08
C PHE A 206 -31.33 -0.53 -1.66
N GLU A 207 -30.08 -0.09 -1.50
CA GLU A 207 -29.47 0.40 -0.26
C GLU A 207 -29.72 -0.55 0.95
N GLU A 208 -29.67 -1.86 0.73
CA GLU A 208 -29.82 -2.81 1.84
C GLU A 208 -28.61 -2.86 2.75
N GLY A 209 -27.43 -2.61 2.20
CA GLY A 209 -26.18 -2.69 2.92
C GLY A 209 -25.72 -4.12 3.18
N VAL A 210 -24.40 -4.24 3.33
CA VAL A 210 -23.72 -5.54 3.45
C VAL A 210 -22.60 -5.42 4.49
N ALA A 211 -22.32 -6.51 5.19
CA ALA A 211 -21.09 -6.68 5.95
C ALA A 211 -20.27 -7.86 5.42
N PHE A 212 -18.97 -7.67 5.32
CA PHE A 212 -18.02 -8.60 4.76
C PHE A 212 -17.04 -9.07 5.83
N VAL A 213 -16.83 -10.37 5.93
CA VAL A 213 -15.84 -10.97 6.84
C VAL A 213 -14.69 -11.54 6.05
N TYR A 214 -13.48 -11.29 6.54
CA TYR A 214 -12.24 -11.83 6.00
C TYR A 214 -11.50 -12.55 7.11
N TYR A 215 -11.21 -13.84 6.90
CA TYR A 215 -10.53 -14.66 7.87
C TYR A 215 -9.03 -14.39 7.88
N GLY A 216 -8.49 -14.18 9.08
CA GLY A 216 -7.05 -14.17 9.32
C GLY A 216 -6.46 -15.56 9.19
N ARG A 217 -5.19 -15.65 8.80
CA ARG A 217 -4.42 -16.90 8.68
C ARG A 217 -2.96 -16.63 9.04
N SER A 218 -2.13 -17.68 9.03
CA SER A 218 -0.70 -17.61 9.36
C SER A 218 0.13 -16.62 8.53
N GLY A 219 -0.36 -16.20 7.36
CA GLY A 219 0.26 -15.20 6.49
C GLY A 219 -0.54 -13.90 6.36
N GLY A 220 -1.48 -13.63 7.27
CA GLY A 220 -2.43 -12.52 7.16
C GLY A 220 -3.77 -12.97 6.57
N ILE A 221 -4.51 -12.05 5.96
CA ILE A 221 -5.72 -12.39 5.22
C ILE A 221 -5.27 -12.82 3.82
N ILE A 222 -5.31 -14.11 3.55
CA ILE A 222 -4.79 -14.72 2.32
C ILE A 222 -5.98 -15.16 1.45
N GLY A 223 -6.09 -14.64 0.23
CA GLY A 223 -7.20 -14.91 -0.69
C GLY A 223 -7.35 -13.75 -1.67
N SER A 224 -8.29 -13.84 -2.61
CA SER A 224 -8.57 -12.71 -3.49
C SER A 224 -9.06 -11.54 -2.62
N PRO A 225 -8.39 -10.39 -2.58
CA PRO A 225 -8.68 -9.28 -1.64
C PRO A 225 -10.07 -8.67 -1.79
N ASN A 226 -10.76 -9.04 -2.86
CA ASN A 226 -12.09 -8.64 -3.26
C ASN A 226 -13.17 -9.70 -3.02
N VAL A 227 -12.79 -10.91 -2.58
CA VAL A 227 -13.70 -12.00 -2.23
C VAL A 227 -13.70 -12.19 -0.70
N PRO A 228 -14.76 -11.80 0.00
CA PRO A 228 -14.90 -12.06 1.43
C PRO A 228 -15.12 -13.56 1.69
N ASP A 229 -14.69 -14.06 2.85
CA ASP A 229 -14.98 -15.42 3.29
C ASP A 229 -16.46 -15.57 3.70
N VAL A 230 -17.06 -14.52 4.27
CA VAL A 230 -18.49 -14.46 4.58
C VAL A 230 -19.09 -13.12 4.16
N THR A 231 -20.26 -13.18 3.53
CA THR A 231 -21.09 -12.02 3.20
C THR A 231 -22.37 -12.09 4.02
N LEU A 232 -22.67 -11.02 4.76
CA LEU A 232 -23.84 -10.90 5.62
C LEU A 232 -24.76 -9.78 5.12
N GLN A 233 -26.06 -10.07 5.01
CA GLN A 233 -27.09 -9.14 4.55
C GLN A 233 -28.44 -9.45 5.20
N MET A 234 -29.40 -8.54 5.00
CA MET A 234 -30.75 -8.63 5.56
C MET A 234 -31.85 -8.81 4.49
N ASP A 235 -31.50 -8.85 3.20
CA ASP A 235 -32.45 -8.95 2.06
C ASP A 235 -33.57 -7.90 2.10
N ARG A 236 -33.24 -6.68 2.55
CA ARG A 236 -34.24 -5.64 2.85
C ARG A 236 -33.77 -4.27 2.39
N ALA A 237 -34.51 -3.66 1.47
CA ALA A 237 -34.21 -2.33 0.95
C ALA A 237 -34.19 -1.24 2.04
N ASN A 238 -33.27 -0.28 1.91
CA ASN A 238 -33.06 0.85 2.83
C ASN A 238 -32.78 0.43 4.29
N SER A 239 -32.12 -0.71 4.49
CA SER A 239 -31.71 -1.16 5.83
C SER A 239 -30.42 -0.48 6.27
N GLU A 240 -29.54 -0.16 5.32
CA GLU A 240 -28.21 0.35 5.60
C GLU A 240 -27.40 -0.58 6.52
N PHE A 241 -27.54 -1.89 6.33
CA PHE A 241 -26.84 -2.91 7.11
C PHE A 241 -25.31 -2.79 6.95
N GLY A 242 -24.56 -2.86 8.05
CA GLY A 242 -23.12 -2.58 8.03
C GLY A 242 -22.78 -1.10 8.23
N TYR A 243 -23.74 -0.28 8.66
CA TYR A 243 -23.47 1.10 9.08
C TYR A 243 -22.50 1.17 10.26
N SER A 244 -22.57 0.19 11.17
CA SER A 244 -21.59 0.01 12.24
C SER A 244 -21.27 -1.47 12.41
N VAL A 245 -20.01 -1.78 12.68
CA VAL A 245 -19.53 -3.14 12.95
C VAL A 245 -18.62 -3.12 14.17
N SER A 246 -18.67 -4.17 14.99
CA SER A 246 -17.79 -4.32 16.16
C SER A 246 -17.61 -5.77 16.57
N MET A 247 -16.47 -6.08 17.20
CA MET A 247 -16.27 -7.34 17.91
C MET A 247 -17.12 -7.38 19.18
N ALA A 248 -17.79 -8.50 19.42
CA ALA A 248 -18.54 -8.77 20.64
C ALA A 248 -17.74 -9.63 21.65
N GLY A 249 -16.69 -10.30 21.18
CA GLY A 249 -16.02 -11.38 21.92
C GLY A 249 -16.85 -12.67 21.84
N ASP A 250 -16.46 -13.71 22.57
CA ASP A 250 -17.27 -14.94 22.68
C ASP A 250 -18.43 -14.69 23.67
N VAL A 251 -19.60 -14.31 23.16
CA VAL A 251 -20.75 -13.93 23.98
C VAL A 251 -21.55 -15.14 24.47
N ASN A 252 -21.36 -16.30 23.85
CA ASN A 252 -22.14 -17.50 24.12
C ASN A 252 -21.34 -18.63 24.81
N GLY A 253 -20.01 -18.50 24.89
CA GLY A 253 -19.09 -19.43 25.52
C GLY A 253 -18.74 -20.67 24.67
N ASP A 254 -18.88 -20.61 23.35
CA ASP A 254 -18.62 -21.74 22.44
C ASP A 254 -17.16 -21.81 21.96
N GLY A 255 -16.34 -20.84 22.33
CA GLY A 255 -14.92 -20.77 21.97
C GLY A 255 -14.65 -20.04 20.65
N TYR A 256 -15.66 -19.47 20.00
CA TYR A 256 -15.53 -18.62 18.83
C TYR A 256 -15.86 -17.16 19.19
N SER A 257 -15.22 -16.21 18.53
CA SER A 257 -15.60 -14.81 18.68
C SER A 257 -16.93 -14.53 17.99
N ASP A 258 -17.67 -13.55 18.48
CA ASP A 258 -18.89 -13.03 17.86
C ASP A 258 -18.71 -11.58 17.40
N VAL A 259 -19.59 -11.14 16.50
CA VAL A 259 -19.65 -9.77 15.97
C VAL A 259 -21.04 -9.17 16.10
N VAL A 260 -21.10 -7.85 16.24
CA VAL A 260 -22.33 -7.06 16.16
C VAL A 260 -22.29 -6.21 14.90
N ILE A 261 -23.39 -6.23 14.15
CA ILE A 261 -23.56 -5.41 12.94
C ILE A 261 -24.85 -4.61 13.07
N GLY A 262 -24.70 -3.30 13.04
CA GLY A 262 -25.80 -2.36 13.12
C GLY A 262 -26.30 -1.96 11.73
N GLU A 263 -27.61 -1.77 11.66
CA GLU A 263 -28.29 -1.09 10.56
C GLU A 263 -28.77 0.27 11.10
N THR A 264 -28.78 1.30 10.27
CA THR A 264 -29.51 2.53 10.61
C THR A 264 -30.70 2.60 9.68
N HIS A 265 -31.90 2.49 10.23
CA HIS A 265 -33.07 2.88 9.46
C HIS A 265 -33.16 4.40 9.47
N PRO A 266 -32.86 5.12 8.38
CA PRO A 266 -33.45 6.43 8.24
C PRO A 266 -34.96 6.20 8.13
N PHE A 267 -35.70 6.59 9.17
CA PHE A 267 -37.12 6.87 9.01
C PHE A 267 -37.26 7.97 7.94
N ARG A 268 -37.38 7.59 6.66
CA ARG A 268 -37.84 8.50 5.61
C ARG A 268 -39.37 8.52 5.68
N GLY A 269 -39.89 9.12 6.74
CA GLY A 269 -41.30 9.49 6.83
C GLY A 269 -41.55 10.74 6.00
N GLY A 270 -42.49 10.66 5.04
CA GLY A 270 -43.02 11.80 4.29
C GLY A 270 -43.26 11.50 2.82
#